data_AF-C7MP68-F1
#
_entry.id   AF-C7MP68-F1
#
_cell.length_a   1.000
_cell.length_b   1.000
_cell.length_c   1.000
_cell.angle_alpha   90.00
_cell.angle_beta   90.00
_cell.angle_gamma   90.00
#
_symmetry.space_group_name_H-M   'P 1'
#
loop_
_entity.id
_entity.type
_entity.pdbx_description
1 polymer ?
#
loop_
_entity_poly.entity_id
_entity_poly.type
_entity_poly.pdbx_seq_one_letter_code
_entity_poly.pdbx_strand_id
1 'polypeptide(L)'
;MESNGDFFTRAFDVVRRIPGGKVATYGQIARLIGEPKKARYVGFAMHSSPGVAGGVPCHRVVFKDGSLAPGFAFGGADAQCKLLEAEGVTFLSDGRVDMNACAWDGRDPNRMGPPPGFLTAAEFGD
;
A
#
# COMPACT_ATOMS: atom_id res chain seq x y z
N MET A 1 -19.72 13.36 9.84
CA MET A 1 -18.53 13.14 10.69
C MET A 1 -17.99 11.77 10.30
N GLU A 2 -17.04 11.72 9.37
CA GLU A 2 -16.45 10.44 8.91
C GLU A 2 -15.61 9.87 10.06
N SER A 3 -16.07 8.78 10.66
CA SER A 3 -15.38 8.11 11.76
C SER A 3 -14.07 7.48 11.27
N ASN A 4 -13.01 7.50 12.08
CA ASN A 4 -11.72 6.86 11.77
C ASN A 4 -11.84 5.40 11.28
N GLY A 5 -12.87 4.66 11.70
CA GLY A 5 -13.14 3.30 11.22
C GLY A 5 -13.38 3.23 9.70
N ASP A 6 -13.94 4.28 9.09
CA ASP A 6 -14.14 4.35 7.65
C ASP A 6 -12.82 4.56 6.89
N PHE A 7 -11.94 5.44 7.40
CA PHE A 7 -10.60 5.63 6.82
C PHE A 7 -9.77 4.34 6.84
N PHE A 8 -9.77 3.63 7.97
CA PHE A 8 -8.97 2.41 8.15
C PHE A 8 -9.48 1.30 7.23
N THR A 9 -10.81 1.13 7.15
CA THR A 9 -11.45 0.18 6.24
C THR A 9 -11.11 0.47 4.78
N ARG A 10 -11.24 1.73 4.34
CA ARG A 10 -10.84 2.15 2.98
C ARG A 10 -9.36 1.88 2.70
N ALA A 11 -8.48 2.16 3.66
CA ALA A 11 -7.05 1.88 3.52
C ALA A 11 -6.79 0.37 3.38
N PHE A 12 -7.45 -0.48 4.17
CA PHE A 12 -7.34 -1.94 4.06
C PHE A 12 -7.83 -2.45 2.72
N ASP A 13 -8.94 -1.91 2.20
CA ASP A 13 -9.49 -2.30 0.91
C ASP A 13 -8.59 -1.93 -0.27
N VAL A 14 -7.84 -0.83 -0.18
CA VAL A 14 -6.82 -0.51 -1.19
C VAL A 14 -5.63 -1.45 -1.06
N VAL A 15 -5.15 -1.70 0.16
CA VAL A 15 -3.99 -2.59 0.39
C VAL A 15 -4.26 -4.02 -0.07
N ARG A 16 -5.48 -4.52 0.08
CA ARG A 16 -5.92 -5.82 -0.45
C ARG A 16 -5.79 -5.96 -1.97
N ARG A 17 -5.78 -4.84 -2.71
CA ARG A 17 -5.66 -4.82 -4.18
C ARG A 17 -4.23 -4.83 -4.68
N ILE A 18 -3.24 -4.59 -3.80
CA ILE A 18 -1.84 -4.63 -4.20
C ILE A 18 -1.51 -6.09 -4.54
N PRO A 19 -1.08 -6.41 -5.78
CA PRO A 19 -0.76 -7.79 -6.14
C PRO A 19 0.54 -8.26 -5.44
N GLY A 20 0.69 -9.59 -5.33
CA GLY A 20 1.95 -10.18 -4.87
C GLY A 20 3.10 -9.79 -5.79
N GLY A 21 4.28 -9.52 -5.21
CA GLY A 21 5.47 -9.05 -5.94
C GLY A 21 5.46 -7.55 -6.25
N LYS A 22 4.43 -6.82 -5.80
CA LYS A 22 4.36 -5.36 -5.89
C LYS A 22 4.20 -4.71 -4.52
N VAL A 23 4.66 -3.48 -4.41
CA VAL A 23 4.58 -2.66 -3.20
C VAL A 23 3.94 -1.31 -3.48
N ALA A 24 3.27 -0.76 -2.47
CA ALA A 24 2.68 0.57 -2.52
C ALA A 24 3.27 1.46 -1.43
N THR A 25 3.28 2.77 -1.67
CA THR A 25 3.76 3.71 -0.64
C THR A 25 2.61 4.19 0.24
N TYR A 26 2.88 4.54 1.50
CA TYR A 26 1.88 5.15 2.39
C TYR A 26 1.18 6.36 1.76
N GLY A 27 1.93 7.20 1.04
CA GLY A 27 1.40 8.36 0.34
C GLY A 27 0.51 7.99 -0.86
N GLN A 28 0.83 6.90 -1.56
CA GLN A 28 0.00 6.39 -2.65
C GLN A 28 -1.34 5.86 -2.12
N ILE A 29 -1.33 5.08 -1.04
CA ILE A 29 -2.57 4.60 -0.41
C ILE A 29 -3.43 5.79 0.04
N ALA A 30 -2.83 6.78 0.69
CA ALA A 30 -3.51 7.99 1.12
C ALA A 30 -4.16 8.75 -0.06
N ARG A 31 -3.48 8.83 -1.22
CA ARG A 31 -4.06 9.41 -2.45
C ARG A 31 -5.22 8.59 -2.98
N LEU A 32 -5.08 7.26 -3.04
CA LEU A 32 -6.09 6.35 -3.59
C LEU A 32 -7.40 6.34 -2.80
N ILE A 33 -7.35 6.62 -1.49
CA ILE A 33 -8.54 6.75 -0.64
C ILE A 33 -9.12 8.19 -0.58
N GLY A 34 -8.54 9.13 -1.36
CA GLY A 34 -8.99 10.52 -1.44
C GLY A 34 -8.40 11.48 -0.40
N GLU A 35 -7.39 11.05 0.35
CA GLU A 35 -6.86 11.74 1.55
C GLU A 35 -5.32 11.94 1.46
N PRO A 36 -4.80 12.65 0.45
CA PRO A 36 -3.37 12.69 0.11
C PRO A 36 -2.45 13.20 1.23
N LYS A 37 -2.98 13.96 2.19
CA LYS A 37 -2.23 14.52 3.33
C LYS A 37 -2.16 13.57 4.54
N LYS A 38 -2.82 12.41 4.49
CA LYS A 38 -2.98 11.47 5.61
C LYS A 38 -2.06 10.24 5.53
N ALA A 39 -0.90 10.33 4.86
CA ALA A 39 0.07 9.22 4.77
C ALA A 39 0.48 8.65 6.14
N ARG A 40 0.68 9.51 7.15
CA ARG A 40 0.98 9.07 8.53
C ARG A 40 -0.17 8.25 9.15
N TYR A 41 -1.42 8.61 8.86
CA TYR A 41 -2.58 7.85 9.32
C TYR A 41 -2.70 6.48 8.64
N VAL A 42 -2.25 6.35 7.38
CA VAL A 42 -2.13 5.03 6.75
C VAL A 42 -1.14 4.15 7.53
N GLY A 43 -0.03 4.73 7.99
CA GLY A 43 0.91 4.02 8.88
C GLY A 43 0.25 3.50 10.15
N PHE A 44 -0.57 4.33 10.82
CA PHE A 44 -1.36 3.89 11.97
C PHE A 44 -2.37 2.79 11.61
N ALA A 45 -3.06 2.92 10.47
CA ALA A 45 -3.98 1.89 10.00
C ALA A 45 -3.25 0.56 9.77
N MET A 46 -2.08 0.56 9.12
CA MET A 46 -1.28 -0.67 8.91
C MET A 46 -0.84 -1.30 10.23
N HIS A 47 -0.45 -0.48 11.20
CA HIS A 47 -0.06 -0.96 12.54
C HIS A 47 -1.26 -1.57 13.30
N SER A 48 -2.46 -1.02 13.12
CA SER A 48 -3.71 -1.54 13.68
C SER A 48 -4.41 -2.59 12.80
N SER A 49 -3.79 -3.00 11.68
CA SER A 49 -4.40 -3.97 10.78
C SER A 49 -4.40 -5.37 11.41
N PRO A 50 -5.28 -6.29 10.97
CA PRO A 50 -5.21 -7.69 11.40
C PRO A 50 -4.07 -8.46 10.70
N GLY A 51 -3.23 -7.77 9.91
CA GLY A 51 -2.11 -8.34 9.17
C GLY A 51 -2.53 -9.31 8.07
N VAL A 52 -1.56 -10.09 7.58
CA VAL A 52 -1.76 -11.10 6.54
C VAL A 52 -2.77 -12.17 7.00
N ALA A 53 -2.78 -12.51 8.29
CA ALA A 53 -3.73 -13.46 8.87
C ALA A 53 -5.20 -13.01 8.76
N GLY A 54 -5.45 -11.69 8.79
CA GLY A 54 -6.77 -11.10 8.52
C GLY A 54 -7.02 -10.73 7.07
N GLY A 55 -6.18 -11.22 6.15
CA GLY A 55 -6.29 -10.95 4.72
C GLY A 55 -5.90 -9.53 4.32
N VAL A 56 -5.12 -8.81 5.14
CA VAL A 56 -4.59 -7.48 4.80
C VAL A 56 -3.08 -7.58 4.60
N PRO A 57 -2.56 -7.53 3.35
CA PRO A 57 -1.14 -7.67 3.05
C PRO A 57 -0.37 -6.37 3.38
N CYS A 58 -0.38 -5.96 4.64
CA CYS A 58 0.23 -4.72 5.12
C CYS A 58 1.75 -4.66 4.91
N HIS A 59 2.43 -5.81 4.80
CA HIS A 59 3.86 -5.88 4.47
C HIS A 59 4.18 -5.31 3.08
N ARG A 60 3.20 -5.27 2.16
CA ARG A 60 3.33 -4.64 0.83
C ARG A 60 3.36 -3.12 0.87
N VAL A 61 3.18 -2.49 2.04
CA VAL A 61 3.22 -1.04 2.19
C VAL A 61 4.56 -0.58 2.73
N VAL A 62 5.27 0.26 1.98
CA VAL A 62 6.63 0.72 2.27
C VAL A 62 6.74 2.25 2.26
N PHE A 63 7.90 2.77 2.69
CA PHE A 63 8.19 4.20 2.56
C PHE A 63 8.43 4.60 1.09
N LYS A 64 8.31 5.90 0.81
CA LYS A 64 8.44 6.45 -0.55
C LYS A 64 9.81 6.16 -1.19
N ASP A 65 10.84 6.06 -0.37
CA ASP A 65 12.22 5.76 -0.77
C ASP A 65 12.51 4.26 -0.87
N GLY A 66 11.50 3.40 -0.71
CA GLY A 66 11.66 1.94 -0.71
C GLY A 66 12.10 1.36 0.64
N SER A 67 12.30 2.19 1.66
CA SER A 67 12.65 1.70 3.00
C SER A 67 11.50 0.90 3.61
N LEU A 68 11.85 -0.15 4.35
CA LEU A 68 10.90 -0.96 5.11
C LEU A 68 10.45 -0.24 6.38
N ALA A 69 9.32 -0.67 6.95
CA ALA A 69 8.82 -0.13 8.20
C ALA A 69 9.65 -0.65 9.39
N PRO A 70 10.44 0.19 10.08
CA PRO A 70 11.29 -0.27 11.18
C PRO A 70 10.47 -0.81 12.36
N GLY A 71 9.27 -0.27 12.57
CA GLY A 71 8.31 -0.71 13.58
C GLY A 71 7.18 -1.55 12.99
N PHE A 72 7.45 -2.40 11.99
CA PHE A 72 6.43 -3.29 11.45
C PHE A 72 5.83 -4.14 12.56
N ALA A 73 4.52 -4.01 12.77
CA ALA A 73 3.82 -4.59 13.92
C ALA A 73 3.90 -6.12 13.99
N PHE A 74 4.23 -6.78 12.88
CA PHE A 74 4.23 -8.23 12.73
C PHE A 74 5.65 -8.81 12.69
N GLY A 75 6.53 -8.33 13.55
CA GLY A 75 7.89 -8.87 13.71
C GLY A 75 9.03 -8.01 13.15
N GLY A 76 8.80 -6.71 12.94
CA GLY A 76 9.83 -5.76 12.53
C GLY A 76 10.21 -5.82 11.05
N ALA A 77 11.22 -5.04 10.67
CA ALA A 77 11.65 -4.89 9.27
C ALA A 77 12.10 -6.22 8.64
N ASP A 78 12.76 -7.10 9.39
CA ASP A 78 13.21 -8.41 8.89
C ASP A 78 12.04 -9.33 8.50
N ALA A 79 10.97 -9.32 9.30
CA ALA A 79 9.76 -10.08 8.98
C ALA A 79 9.06 -9.51 7.74
N GLN A 80 9.01 -8.18 7.62
CA GLN A 80 8.49 -7.51 6.42
C GLN A 80 9.31 -7.90 5.19
N CYS A 81 10.64 -7.88 5.28
CA CYS A 81 11.56 -8.25 4.20
C CYS A 81 11.28 -9.69 3.72
N LYS A 82 11.27 -10.67 4.64
CA LYS A 82 11.03 -12.08 4.30
C LYS A 82 9.69 -12.31 3.60
N LEU A 83 8.63 -11.62 4.02
CA LEU A 83 7.32 -11.71 3.38
C LEU A 83 7.34 -11.14 1.95
N LEU A 84 8.05 -10.03 1.75
CA LEU A 84 8.22 -9.41 0.44
C LEU A 84 9.08 -10.28 -0.50
N GLU A 85 10.19 -10.81 0.01
CA GLU A 85 11.07 -11.73 -0.73
C GLU A 85 10.32 -12.99 -1.16
N ALA A 86 9.49 -13.56 -0.28
CA ALA A 86 8.66 -14.73 -0.59
C ALA A 86 7.64 -14.46 -1.71
N GLU A 87 7.28 -13.20 -1.94
CA GLU A 87 6.42 -12.77 -3.06
C GLU A 87 7.20 -12.38 -4.33
N GLY A 88 8.52 -12.45 -4.30
CA GLY A 88 9.39 -12.09 -5.42
C GLY A 88 9.69 -10.60 -5.53
N VAL A 89 9.55 -9.83 -4.44
CA VAL A 89 9.98 -8.43 -4.40
C VAL A 89 11.51 -8.36 -4.35
N THR A 90 12.09 -7.54 -5.22
CA THR A 90 13.53 -7.34 -5.29
C THR A 90 13.98 -6.18 -4.41
N PHE A 91 15.17 -6.34 -3.82
CA PHE A 91 15.79 -5.34 -2.95
C PHE A 91 17.07 -4.82 -3.59
N LEU A 92 17.34 -3.53 -3.37
CA LEU A 92 18.59 -2.86 -3.66
C LEU A 92 19.67 -3.31 -2.67
N SER A 93 20.94 -3.06 -3.02
CA SER A 93 22.10 -3.42 -2.22
C SER A 93 22.12 -2.80 -0.82
N ASP A 94 21.36 -1.73 -0.60
CA ASP A 94 21.23 -1.04 0.68
C ASP A 94 20.01 -1.48 1.51
N GLY A 95 19.32 -2.55 1.09
CA GLY A 95 18.20 -3.15 1.81
C GLY A 95 16.84 -2.48 1.57
N ARG A 96 16.76 -1.50 0.67
CA ARG A 96 15.49 -0.90 0.24
C ARG A 96 14.84 -1.73 -0.88
N VAL A 97 13.53 -1.68 -0.98
CA VAL A 97 12.82 -2.27 -2.13
C VAL A 97 13.20 -1.54 -3.41
N ASP A 98 13.45 -2.28 -4.48
CA ASP A 98 13.61 -1.69 -5.81
C ASP A 98 12.26 -1.17 -6.30
N MET A 99 12.01 0.11 -6.03
CA MET A 99 10.78 0.78 -6.41
C MET A 99 10.59 0.88 -7.94
N ASN A 100 11.64 0.77 -8.75
CA ASN A 100 11.49 0.78 -10.21
C ASN A 100 10.89 -0.54 -10.72
N ALA A 101 11.29 -1.66 -10.12
CA ALA A 101 10.80 -2.98 -10.50
C ALA A 101 9.46 -3.33 -9.83
N CYS A 102 9.32 -2.97 -8.54
CA CYS A 102 8.25 -3.49 -7.68
C CYS A 102 7.17 -2.47 -7.34
N ALA A 103 7.28 -1.18 -7.70
CA ALA A 103 6.20 -0.24 -7.41
C ALA A 103 4.90 -0.65 -8.12
N TRP A 104 3.82 -0.64 -7.34
CA TRP A 104 2.47 -0.79 -7.85
C TRP A 104 2.03 0.49 -8.55
N ASP A 105 1.46 0.37 -9.75
CA ASP A 105 0.98 1.49 -10.55
C ASP A 105 -0.40 2.02 -10.10
N GLY A 106 -1.00 1.40 -9.08
CA GLY A 106 -2.33 1.74 -8.58
C GLY A 106 -3.48 1.10 -9.37
N ARG A 107 -3.18 0.26 -10.37
CA ARG A 107 -4.20 -0.51 -11.10
C ARG A 107 -4.32 -1.88 -10.47
N ASP A 108 -5.55 -2.25 -10.12
CA ASP A 108 -5.85 -3.60 -9.69
C ASP A 108 -5.80 -4.52 -10.92
N PRO A 109 -4.89 -5.53 -10.98
CA PRO A 109 -4.77 -6.40 -12.14
C PRO A 109 -6.00 -7.28 -12.38
N ASN A 110 -6.86 -7.46 -11.37
CA ASN A 110 -8.13 -8.17 -11.48
C ASN A 110 -9.31 -7.24 -11.81
N ARG A 111 -9.08 -5.92 -11.93
CA ARG A 111 -10.10 -4.94 -12.27
C ARG A 111 -9.81 -4.34 -13.65
N MET A 112 -10.35 -4.98 -14.68
CA MET A 112 -10.54 -4.37 -16.00
C MET A 112 -11.59 -3.24 -15.89
N GLY A 113 -11.18 -2.08 -15.39
CA GLY A 113 -12.03 -0.88 -15.37
C GLY A 113 -11.69 0.11 -14.24
N PRO A 114 -11.92 1.42 -14.45
CA PRO A 114 -11.66 2.43 -13.43
C PRO A 114 -12.51 2.16 -12.17
N PRO A 115 -11.98 2.45 -10.97
CA PRO A 115 -12.77 2.31 -9.75
C PRO A 115 -14.00 3.24 -9.79
N PRO A 116 -15.17 2.82 -9.28
CA PRO A 116 -16.35 3.67 -9.21
C PRO A 116 -16.02 4.90 -8.36
N GLY A 117 -16.23 6.08 -8.92
CA GLY A 117 -15.93 7.37 -8.28
C GLY A 117 -14.58 8.00 -8.60
N PHE A 118 -13.76 7.40 -9.48
CA PHE A 118 -12.57 8.06 -10.01
C PHE A 118 -12.92 8.73 -11.34
N LEU A 119 -13.00 10.08 -11.32
CA LEU A 119 -13.12 10.88 -12.54
C LEU A 119 -11.97 10.50 -13.47
N THR A 120 -12.30 10.12 -14.70
CA THR A 120 -11.27 9.76 -15.68
C THR A 120 -10.66 11.04 -16.24
N ALA A 121 -9.39 10.99 -16.64
CA ALA A 121 -8.72 12.13 -17.29
C ALA A 121 -9.39 12.58 -18.61
N ALA A 122 -10.44 11.88 -19.08
CA ALA A 122 -11.26 12.26 -20.22
C ALA A 122 -12.31 13.35 -19.90
N GLU A 123 -12.43 13.80 -18.65
CA GLU A 123 -13.44 14.80 -18.24
C GLU A 123 -12.88 16.23 -18.07
N PHE A 124 -11.57 16.44 -18.29
CA PHE A 124 -11.04 17.77 -18.49
C PHE A 124 -11.11 18.12 -19.97
N GLY A 125 -12.23 18.72 -20.36
CA GLY A 125 -12.37 19.44 -21.62
C GLY A 125 -11.40 20.61 -21.70
N ASP A 126 -11.01 20.90 -22.95
CA ASP A 126 -10.19 22.01 -23.45
C ASP A 126 -10.42 23.36 -22.73
#